data_AF-A0A4Y9YKR7-F1
#
_entry.id   AF-A0A4Y9YKR7-F1
#
_cell.length_a   1.000
_cell.length_b   1.000
_cell.length_c   1.000
_cell.angle_alpha   90.00
_cell.angle_beta   90.00
_cell.angle_gamma   90.00
#
_symmetry.space_group_name_H-M   'P 1'
#
loop_
_entity.id
_entity.type
_entity.pdbx_description
1 polymer ?
#
loop_
_entity_poly.entity_id
_entity_poly.type
_entity_poly.pdbx_seq_one_letter_code
_entity_poly.pdbx_strand_id
1 'polypeptide(L)'
;MSASNCAHIYNLTLKNTPSLDLNWGFSSTVRTEEVWDAFTILSLLEDCERRNAILEVPHTGIQRDRFADAIAARNVRIAHFGQDERSHYCNRCTRFEDPSPDLPNSLMNKVSAVVIDGITIGHPRCVVSDPPCLNALSHQRDRFCSAHQKYERICSIVGCTTPSCMGHRSCAHPLHEAAERRHVERGQAHFQLKHRLQRQGVAHPNDSMHVVSTDDAEPDADDNGDQEFIIDGGQIAPEDTHTPTTDAAPDGAYAPIADAAPEGTHAPTTDAAPEGTHTPTMDAAPEGTHTPTTDAPQKLKAQFGRIPT
;
A
#
# COMPACT_ATOMS: atom_id res chain seq x y z
N MET A 1 15.83 -6.41 0.71
CA MET A 1 16.39 -7.29 -0.34
C MET A 1 15.48 -8.50 -0.41
N SER A 2 14.93 -8.83 -1.58
CA SER A 2 14.00 -9.97 -1.72
C SER A 2 14.74 -11.31 -1.56
N ALA A 3 14.09 -12.31 -0.99
CA ALA A 3 14.63 -13.67 -0.91
C ALA A 3 14.93 -14.25 -2.30
N SER A 4 14.12 -13.90 -3.31
CA SER A 4 14.35 -14.29 -4.71
C SER A 4 15.70 -13.75 -5.20
N ASN A 5 15.96 -12.47 -4.96
CA ASN A 5 17.20 -11.81 -5.34
C ASN A 5 18.40 -12.39 -4.58
N CYS A 6 18.27 -12.69 -3.29
CA CYS A 6 19.32 -13.35 -2.51
C CYS A 6 19.69 -14.73 -3.11
N ALA A 7 18.68 -15.56 -3.40
CA ALA A 7 18.90 -16.86 -4.04
C ALA A 7 19.54 -16.70 -5.43
N HIS A 8 19.09 -15.71 -6.22
CA HIS A 8 19.63 -15.44 -7.55
C HIS A 8 21.10 -15.00 -7.50
N ILE A 9 21.43 -14.02 -6.66
CA ILE A 9 22.80 -13.53 -6.49
C ILE A 9 23.71 -14.67 -6.04
N TYR A 10 23.28 -15.47 -5.06
CA TYR A 10 24.04 -16.64 -4.61
C TYR A 10 24.29 -17.61 -5.77
N ASN A 11 23.24 -17.94 -6.53
CA ASN A 11 23.35 -18.90 -7.64
C ASN A 11 24.23 -18.39 -8.79
N LEU A 12 24.26 -17.08 -9.02
CA LEU A 12 25.10 -16.47 -10.04
C LEU A 12 26.57 -16.42 -9.63
N THR A 13 26.84 -16.19 -8.34
CA THR A 13 28.19 -15.87 -7.85
C THR A 13 28.91 -17.04 -7.17
N LEU A 14 28.19 -17.91 -6.45
CA LEU A 14 28.77 -18.90 -5.54
C LEU A 14 28.40 -20.36 -5.86
N LYS A 15 27.40 -20.60 -6.71
CA LYS A 15 26.94 -21.97 -7.06
C LYS A 15 28.06 -22.88 -7.60
N ASN A 16 28.97 -22.31 -8.39
CA ASN A 16 30.06 -23.05 -9.05
C ASN A 16 31.35 -23.03 -8.22
N THR A 17 31.32 -22.51 -6.99
CA THR A 17 32.47 -22.59 -6.09
C THR A 17 32.72 -24.07 -5.76
N PRO A 18 33.93 -24.58 -6.01
CA PRO A 18 34.23 -25.99 -5.79
C PRO A 18 34.01 -26.34 -4.30
N SER A 19 33.13 -27.31 -4.06
CA SER A 19 32.95 -27.89 -2.73
C SER A 19 34.29 -28.48 -2.27
N LEU A 20 34.67 -28.20 -1.01
CA LEU A 20 35.82 -28.83 -0.37
C LEU A 20 35.58 -30.33 -0.07
N ASP A 21 34.32 -30.77 -0.14
CA ASP A 21 33.91 -32.16 0.06
C ASP A 21 33.53 -32.82 -1.27
N LEU A 22 34.35 -33.79 -1.70
CA LEU A 22 34.11 -34.59 -2.90
C LEU A 22 32.89 -35.53 -2.77
N ASN A 23 32.41 -35.78 -1.54
CA ASN A 23 31.24 -36.61 -1.26
C ASN A 23 29.95 -35.80 -1.10
N TRP A 24 29.97 -34.51 -1.42
CA TRP A 24 28.81 -33.63 -1.29
C TRP A 24 27.69 -34.03 -2.27
N GLY A 25 26.69 -34.74 -1.77
CA GLY A 25 25.56 -35.27 -2.55
C GLY A 25 24.39 -34.31 -2.75
N PHE A 26 24.49 -33.06 -2.29
CA PHE A 26 23.43 -32.06 -2.40
C PHE A 26 23.70 -31.05 -3.51
N SER A 27 22.64 -30.50 -4.09
CA SER A 27 22.74 -29.40 -5.06
C SER A 27 23.36 -28.17 -4.40
N SER A 28 24.27 -27.49 -5.10
CA SER A 28 24.78 -26.16 -4.71
C SER A 28 23.84 -25.02 -5.11
N THR A 29 22.67 -25.33 -5.67
CA THR A 29 21.68 -24.32 -6.05
C THR A 29 20.81 -23.99 -4.85
N VAL A 30 20.76 -22.72 -4.47
CA VAL A 30 19.90 -22.22 -3.39
C VAL A 30 18.55 -21.81 -3.97
N ARG A 31 17.47 -22.24 -3.33
CA ARG A 31 16.11 -21.85 -3.66
C ARG A 31 15.61 -20.70 -2.80
N THR A 32 14.61 -19.98 -3.29
CA THR A 32 13.95 -18.88 -2.55
C THR A 32 13.40 -19.35 -1.20
N GLU A 33 12.83 -20.55 -1.15
CA GLU A 33 12.27 -21.10 0.10
C GLU A 33 13.34 -21.38 1.14
N GLU A 34 14.53 -21.82 0.72
CA GLU A 34 15.66 -22.08 1.61
C GLU A 34 16.22 -20.79 2.21
N VAL A 35 16.17 -19.69 1.46
CA VAL A 35 16.51 -18.35 1.96
C VAL A 35 15.53 -17.91 3.03
N TRP A 36 14.22 -18.07 2.79
CA TRP A 36 13.19 -17.75 3.79
C TRP A 36 13.33 -18.59 5.05
N ASP A 37 13.58 -19.90 4.91
CA ASP A 37 13.85 -20.79 6.03
C ASP A 37 15.09 -20.34 6.81
N ALA A 38 16.18 -19.98 6.13
CA ALA A 38 17.40 -19.52 6.77
C ALA A 38 17.17 -18.24 7.62
N PHE A 39 16.47 -17.24 7.07
CA PHE A 39 16.12 -16.03 7.82
C PHE A 39 15.21 -16.32 9.01
N THR A 40 14.24 -17.24 8.84
CA THR A 40 13.31 -17.65 9.90
C THR A 40 14.07 -18.34 11.04
N ILE A 41 14.94 -19.30 10.69
CA ILE A 41 15.76 -20.07 11.64
C ILE A 41 16.71 -19.12 12.38
N LEU A 42 17.43 -18.26 11.66
CA LEU A 42 18.35 -17.30 12.27
C LEU A 42 17.62 -16.39 13.26
N SER A 43 16.47 -15.84 12.86
CA SER A 43 15.65 -14.97 13.72
C SER A 43 15.17 -15.68 14.99
N LEU A 44 14.83 -16.97 14.90
CA LEU A 44 14.42 -17.78 16.04
C LEU A 44 15.60 -18.14 16.95
N LEU A 45 16.76 -18.45 16.38
CA LEU A 45 17.98 -18.75 17.13
C LEU A 45 18.46 -17.53 17.92
N GLU A 46 18.52 -16.35 17.30
CA GLU A 46 18.89 -15.09 17.96
C GLU A 46 17.88 -14.70 19.07
N ASP A 47 16.59 -14.95 18.85
CA ASP A 47 15.56 -14.76 19.89
C ASP A 47 15.74 -15.74 21.06
N CYS A 48 16.10 -17.00 20.78
CA CYS A 48 16.37 -17.99 21.82
C CYS A 48 17.65 -17.68 22.59
N GLU A 49 18.73 -17.30 21.90
CA GLU A 49 20.01 -16.93 22.49
C GLU A 49 19.87 -15.76 23.46
N ARG A 50 19.20 -14.67 23.05
CA ARG A 50 18.95 -13.51 23.92
C ARG A 50 18.17 -13.85 25.19
N ARG A 51 17.29 -14.85 25.11
CA ARG A 51 16.49 -15.32 26.25
C ARG A 51 17.14 -16.46 27.03
N ASN A 52 18.33 -16.90 26.62
CA ASN A 52 18.98 -18.11 27.13
C ASN A 52 18.02 -19.32 27.13
N ALA A 53 17.34 -19.53 26.01
CA ALA A 53 16.38 -20.60 25.79
C ALA A 53 16.83 -21.53 24.66
N ILE A 54 16.19 -22.69 24.56
CA ILE A 54 16.43 -23.67 23.50
C ILE A 54 15.31 -23.55 22.46
N LEU A 55 15.68 -23.54 21.18
CA LEU A 55 14.71 -23.64 20.08
C LEU A 55 14.26 -25.10 19.94
N GLU A 56 13.01 -25.37 20.29
CA GLU A 56 12.38 -26.67 20.12
C GLU A 56 11.45 -26.65 18.90
N VAL A 57 11.71 -27.53 17.95
CA VAL A 57 10.89 -27.69 16.73
C VAL A 57 10.69 -29.16 16.41
N PRO A 58 9.54 -29.55 15.80
CA PRO A 58 9.31 -30.91 15.36
C PRO A 58 10.39 -31.37 14.36
N HIS A 59 10.90 -32.58 14.55
CA HIS A 59 11.84 -33.20 13.59
C HIS A 59 11.14 -33.64 12.29
N THR A 60 9.84 -33.91 12.35
CA THR A 60 9.01 -34.39 11.24
C THR A 60 8.02 -33.32 10.77
N GLY A 61 7.41 -33.53 9.60
CA GLY A 61 6.40 -32.63 9.05
C GLY A 61 6.89 -31.80 7.85
N ILE A 62 5.96 -31.07 7.26
CA ILE A 62 6.19 -30.21 6.09
C ILE A 62 7.06 -29.02 6.53
N GLN A 63 8.15 -28.77 5.79
CA GLN A 63 9.14 -27.74 6.13
C GLN A 63 8.51 -26.37 6.37
N ARG A 64 7.59 -25.94 5.49
CA ARG A 64 6.88 -24.66 5.59
C ARG A 64 6.18 -24.44 6.94
N ASP A 65 5.67 -25.51 7.54
CA ASP A 65 4.86 -25.41 8.75
C ASP A 65 5.70 -25.68 10.02
N ARG A 66 6.94 -26.18 9.85
CA ARG A 66 7.81 -26.64 10.94
C ARG A 66 8.13 -25.57 11.98
N PHE A 67 8.27 -24.32 11.54
CA PHE A 67 8.63 -23.19 12.40
C PHE A 67 7.43 -22.34 12.81
N ALA A 68 6.22 -22.68 12.36
CA ALA A 68 5.03 -21.85 12.54
C ALA A 68 4.72 -21.59 14.03
N ASP A 69 4.76 -22.63 14.85
CA ASP A 69 4.50 -22.54 16.30
C ASP A 69 5.57 -21.71 17.02
N ALA A 70 6.84 -21.90 16.66
CA ALA A 70 7.95 -21.14 17.25
C ALA A 70 7.86 -19.65 16.89
N ILE A 71 7.51 -19.33 15.65
CA ILE A 71 7.28 -17.95 15.19
C ILE A 71 6.04 -17.35 15.87
N ALA A 72 4.94 -18.10 15.98
CA ALA A 72 3.74 -17.65 16.67
C ALA A 72 4.05 -17.32 18.14
N ALA A 73 4.78 -18.20 18.84
CA ALA A 73 5.21 -17.97 20.21
C ALA A 73 6.11 -16.73 20.35
N ARG A 74 7.04 -16.51 19.40
CA ARG A 74 7.87 -15.30 19.34
C ARG A 74 7.02 -14.05 19.11
N ASN A 75 6.09 -14.08 18.18
CA ASN A 75 5.21 -12.94 17.86
C ASN A 75 4.31 -12.57 19.05
N VAL A 76 3.77 -13.55 19.77
CA VAL A 76 3.01 -13.34 21.01
C VAL A 76 3.86 -12.61 22.05
N ARG A 77 5.13 -13.01 22.24
CA ARG A 77 6.04 -12.32 23.16
C ARG A 77 6.31 -10.88 22.73
N ILE A 78 6.62 -10.65 21.45
CA ILE A 78 6.84 -9.31 20.91
C ILE A 78 5.59 -8.44 21.08
N ALA A 79 4.39 -8.99 20.88
CA ALA A 79 3.14 -8.25 21.10
C ALA A 79 2.95 -7.87 22.58
N HIS A 80 3.32 -8.74 23.53
CA HIS A 80 3.17 -8.47 24.96
C HIS A 80 4.23 -7.53 25.53
N PHE A 81 5.50 -7.71 25.17
CA PHE A 81 6.62 -6.99 25.78
C PHE A 81 7.15 -5.85 24.89
N GLY A 82 6.89 -5.90 23.59
CA GLY A 82 7.53 -5.06 22.58
C GLY A 82 8.85 -5.66 22.09
N GLN A 83 9.49 -4.96 21.16
CA GLN A 83 10.88 -5.21 20.78
C GLN A 83 11.83 -4.39 21.67
N ASP A 84 13.10 -4.76 21.74
CA ASP A 84 14.10 -4.05 22.55
C ASP A 84 14.24 -2.59 22.09
N GLU A 85 14.12 -2.38 20.78
CA GLU A 85 14.13 -1.09 20.08
C GLU A 85 12.95 -0.20 20.45
N ARG A 86 11.89 -0.73 21.08
CA ARG A 86 10.75 0.08 21.57
C ARG A 86 11.21 1.16 22.55
N SER A 87 12.28 0.90 23.29
CA SER A 87 12.87 1.83 24.26
C SER A 87 13.85 2.84 23.64
N HIS A 88 14.08 2.78 22.32
CA HIS A 88 15.06 3.63 21.66
C HIS A 88 14.60 5.08 21.55
N TYR A 89 15.38 5.98 22.14
CA TYR A 89 15.16 7.43 22.09
C TYR A 89 16.45 8.15 21.72
N CYS A 90 16.80 8.19 20.43
CA CYS A 90 17.84 9.10 19.95
C CYS A 90 17.25 10.42 19.44
N ASN A 91 18.07 11.47 19.42
CA ASN A 91 17.75 12.79 18.90
C ASN A 91 17.42 12.82 17.39
N ARG A 92 17.67 11.72 16.66
CA ARG A 92 17.25 11.55 15.27
C ARG A 92 15.86 10.93 15.17
N CYS A 93 15.56 9.94 16.01
CA CYS A 93 14.32 9.17 15.95
C CYS A 93 13.20 9.76 16.81
N THR A 94 13.48 10.57 17.82
CA THR A 94 12.46 11.19 18.67
C THR A 94 12.78 12.66 18.94
N ARG A 95 11.79 13.52 18.77
CA ARG A 95 11.82 14.94 19.11
C ARG A 95 10.70 15.25 20.10
N PHE A 96 10.98 16.16 21.01
CA PHE A 96 10.01 16.71 21.93
C PHE A 96 9.84 18.19 21.60
N GLU A 97 8.62 18.61 21.36
CA GLU A 97 8.28 19.98 21.03
C GLU A 97 7.37 20.53 22.12
N ASP A 98 7.68 21.72 22.60
CA ASP A 98 6.79 22.48 23.47
C ASP A 98 5.94 23.40 22.60
N PRO A 99 4.63 23.14 22.43
CA PRO A 99 3.76 23.97 21.60
C PRO A 99 3.43 25.32 22.23
N SER A 100 3.72 25.54 23.51
CA SER A 100 3.39 26.78 24.22
C SER A 100 4.35 27.04 25.38
N PRO A 101 5.64 27.33 25.10
CA PRO A 101 6.68 27.46 26.11
C PRO A 101 6.44 28.59 27.12
N ASP A 102 5.56 29.53 26.78
CA ASP A 102 5.22 30.69 27.62
C ASP A 102 4.17 30.36 28.70
N LEU A 103 3.51 29.19 28.63
CA LEU A 103 2.52 28.77 29.62
C LEU A 103 3.18 27.90 30.71
N PRO A 104 2.93 28.16 32.01
CA PRO A 104 3.60 27.47 33.12
C PRO A 104 3.22 25.98 33.31
N ASN A 105 2.57 25.36 32.33
CA ASN A 105 2.16 23.95 32.36
C ASN A 105 1.94 23.38 30.94
N SER A 106 2.75 23.81 29.98
CA SER A 106 2.62 23.34 28.59
C SER A 106 2.89 21.83 28.48
N LEU A 107 2.02 21.14 27.74
CA LEU A 107 2.17 19.71 27.46
C LEU A 107 3.18 19.52 26.33
N MET A 108 4.27 18.79 26.60
CA MET A 108 5.22 18.41 25.56
C MET A 108 4.60 17.44 24.55
N ASN A 109 4.70 17.76 23.28
CA ASN A 109 4.39 16.86 22.19
C ASN A 109 5.61 15.97 21.92
N LYS A 110 5.42 14.65 21.87
CA LYS A 110 6.44 13.70 21.44
C LYS A 110 6.18 13.30 20.00
N VAL A 111 7.17 13.55 19.13
CA VAL A 111 7.17 13.10 17.75
C VAL A 111 8.25 12.03 17.61
N SER A 112 7.87 10.82 17.20
CA SER A 112 8.81 9.72 16.93
C SER A 112 8.76 9.32 15.47
N ALA A 113 9.90 9.31 14.80
CA ALA A 113 10.05 8.80 13.45
C ALA A 113 10.07 7.27 13.48
N VAL A 114 9.20 6.65 12.69
CA VAL A 114 9.14 5.20 12.49
C VAL A 114 9.56 4.92 11.06
N VAL A 115 10.57 4.06 10.87
CA VAL A 115 10.94 3.58 9.53
C VAL A 115 10.11 2.35 9.25
N ILE A 116 9.28 2.43 8.22
CA ILE A 116 8.57 1.30 7.64
C ILE A 116 9.17 1.01 6.26
N ASP A 117 9.10 -0.24 5.82
CA ASP A 117 9.61 -0.70 4.51
C ASP A 117 8.77 -0.21 3.31
N GLY A 118 7.73 0.61 3.58
CA GLY A 118 6.80 1.10 2.57
C GLY A 118 5.81 0.05 2.08
N ILE A 119 5.88 -1.18 2.60
CA ILE A 119 5.01 -2.29 2.22
C ILE A 119 3.97 -2.48 3.33
N THR A 120 2.85 -1.76 3.21
CA THR A 120 1.69 -1.96 4.08
C THR A 120 0.88 -3.18 3.61
N ILE A 121 1.47 -4.37 3.63
CA ILE A 121 0.72 -5.63 3.46
C ILE A 121 0.22 -6.03 4.84
N GLY A 122 -0.93 -5.50 5.23
CA GLY A 122 -1.62 -5.98 6.43
C GLY A 122 -2.03 -7.44 6.26
N HIS A 123 -1.97 -8.22 7.34
CA HIS A 123 -2.51 -9.57 7.31
C HIS A 123 -4.04 -9.47 7.20
N PRO A 124 -4.68 -10.19 6.26
CA PRO A 124 -6.12 -10.22 6.19
C PRO A 124 -6.72 -10.69 7.51
N ARG A 125 -7.64 -9.90 8.05
CA ARG A 125 -8.43 -10.26 9.24
C ARG A 125 -9.90 -10.39 8.89
N CYS A 126 -10.65 -10.97 9.82
CA CYS A 126 -12.10 -11.00 9.72
C CYS A 126 -12.67 -9.58 9.61
N VAL A 127 -13.57 -9.36 8.64
CA VAL A 127 -14.21 -8.06 8.34
C VAL A 127 -15.06 -7.51 9.49
N VAL A 128 -15.43 -8.33 10.48
CA VAL A 128 -16.20 -7.86 11.65
C VAL A 128 -15.33 -6.96 12.52
N SER A 129 -15.66 -5.67 12.54
CA SER A 129 -14.89 -4.61 13.20
C SER A 129 -15.47 -4.09 14.51
N ASP A 130 -16.72 -4.40 14.84
CA ASP A 130 -17.39 -3.93 16.07
C ASP A 130 -18.13 -5.05 16.82
N PRO A 131 -17.55 -5.61 17.90
CA PRO A 131 -16.15 -5.46 18.31
C PRO A 131 -15.19 -6.12 17.30
N PRO A 132 -13.92 -5.68 17.24
CA PRO A 132 -12.94 -6.19 16.28
C PRO A 132 -12.68 -7.69 16.50
N CYS A 133 -13.00 -8.51 15.49
CA CYS A 133 -12.78 -9.95 15.55
C CYS A 133 -11.30 -10.29 15.29
N LEU A 134 -10.66 -10.98 16.23
CA LEU A 134 -9.25 -11.39 16.17
C LEU A 134 -9.05 -12.85 15.73
N ASN A 135 -10.13 -13.55 15.40
CA ASN A 135 -10.05 -14.93 14.93
C ASN A 135 -9.36 -14.99 13.57
N ALA A 136 -8.45 -15.95 13.43
CA ALA A 136 -7.78 -16.24 12.16
C ALA A 136 -8.80 -16.65 11.08
N LEU A 137 -8.48 -16.27 9.84
CA LEU A 137 -9.20 -16.74 8.67
C LEU A 137 -8.77 -18.17 8.34
N SER A 138 -9.69 -18.97 7.77
CA SER A 138 -9.37 -20.34 7.36
C SER A 138 -8.47 -20.35 6.14
N HIS A 139 -8.68 -19.41 5.21
CA HIS A 139 -7.85 -19.18 4.05
C HIS A 139 -7.55 -17.69 3.87
N GLN A 140 -6.42 -17.35 3.26
CA GLN A 140 -6.02 -15.96 2.99
C GLN A 140 -7.02 -15.17 2.12
N ARG A 141 -7.88 -15.90 1.39
CA ARG A 141 -8.91 -15.35 0.50
C ARG A 141 -10.26 -15.13 1.21
N ASP A 142 -10.42 -15.62 2.43
CA ASP A 142 -11.68 -15.50 3.16
C ASP A 142 -11.83 -14.07 3.71
N ARG A 143 -13.06 -13.57 3.75
CA ARG A 143 -13.40 -12.28 4.40
C ARG A 143 -13.79 -12.46 5.86
N PHE A 144 -14.32 -13.62 6.21
CA PHE A 144 -14.80 -13.92 7.55
C PHE A 144 -14.12 -15.17 8.09
N CYS A 145 -13.87 -15.17 9.41
CA CYS A 145 -13.42 -16.37 10.09
C CYS A 145 -14.55 -17.42 10.13
N SER A 146 -14.22 -18.66 10.51
CA SER A 146 -15.18 -19.77 10.63
C SER A 146 -16.39 -19.42 11.50
N ALA A 147 -16.21 -18.65 12.57
CA ALA A 147 -17.30 -18.18 13.45
C ALA A 147 -18.24 -17.15 12.78
N HIS A 148 -17.76 -16.44 11.76
CA HIS A 148 -18.47 -15.35 11.08
C HIS A 148 -18.84 -15.67 9.63
N GLN A 149 -18.69 -16.92 9.20
CA GLN A 149 -18.96 -17.36 7.83
C GLN A 149 -20.40 -17.06 7.36
N LYS A 150 -21.35 -16.91 8.29
CA LYS A 150 -22.73 -16.52 7.99
C LYS A 150 -22.84 -15.19 7.25
N TYR A 151 -21.92 -14.25 7.48
CA TYR A 151 -21.94 -12.93 6.85
C TYR A 151 -21.47 -12.95 5.39
N GLU A 152 -20.82 -14.04 4.95
CA GLU A 152 -20.44 -14.20 3.54
C GLU A 152 -21.67 -14.31 2.62
N ARG A 153 -22.81 -14.75 3.17
CA ARG A 153 -24.08 -14.87 2.44
C ARG A 153 -24.95 -13.61 2.52
N ILE A 154 -24.48 -12.56 3.17
CA ILE A 154 -25.17 -11.28 3.31
C ILE A 154 -24.51 -10.27 2.39
N CYS A 155 -25.34 -9.39 1.81
CA CYS A 155 -24.87 -8.34 0.92
C CYS A 155 -23.76 -7.50 1.59
N SER A 156 -22.69 -7.25 0.83
CA SER A 156 -21.50 -6.55 1.33
C SER A 156 -21.67 -5.03 1.45
N ILE A 157 -22.84 -4.49 1.14
CA ILE A 157 -23.15 -3.07 1.37
C ILE A 157 -23.43 -2.86 2.87
N VAL A 158 -22.76 -1.88 3.46
CA VAL A 158 -22.91 -1.54 4.88
C VAL A 158 -24.36 -1.12 5.14
N GLY A 159 -25.01 -1.78 6.11
CA GLY A 159 -26.42 -1.56 6.45
C GLY A 159 -27.41 -2.39 5.64
N CYS A 160 -26.95 -3.18 4.65
CA CYS A 160 -27.82 -4.11 3.94
C CYS A 160 -27.84 -5.48 4.63
N THR A 161 -29.02 -6.02 4.90
CA THR A 161 -29.19 -7.36 5.51
C THR A 161 -29.74 -8.40 4.54
N THR A 162 -29.92 -8.03 3.27
CA THR A 162 -30.45 -8.94 2.26
C THR A 162 -29.40 -9.98 1.85
N PRO A 163 -29.81 -11.20 1.50
CA PRO A 163 -28.88 -12.23 1.07
C PRO A 163 -28.23 -11.88 -0.27
N SER A 164 -26.95 -12.23 -0.42
CA SER A 164 -26.22 -12.05 -1.68
C SER A 164 -26.72 -13.02 -2.75
N CYS A 165 -26.67 -12.59 -4.00
CA CYS A 165 -26.98 -13.45 -5.15
C CYS A 165 -25.89 -14.51 -5.32
N MET A 166 -26.24 -15.65 -5.93
CA MET A 166 -25.29 -16.74 -6.15
C MET A 166 -24.10 -16.27 -7.01
N GLY A 167 -22.88 -16.41 -6.48
CA GLY A 167 -21.65 -15.97 -7.17
C GLY A 167 -21.34 -14.48 -7.03
N HIS A 168 -22.18 -13.72 -6.32
CA HIS A 168 -22.04 -12.28 -6.10
C HIS A 168 -21.86 -11.98 -4.61
N ARG A 169 -21.20 -10.86 -4.31
CA ARG A 169 -21.07 -10.27 -2.97
C ARG A 169 -22.17 -9.24 -2.68
N SER A 170 -22.97 -8.88 -3.68
CA SER A 170 -24.13 -8.01 -3.60
C SER A 170 -25.46 -8.77 -3.73
N CYS A 171 -26.55 -8.15 -3.28
CA CYS A 171 -27.92 -8.62 -3.53
C CYS A 171 -28.44 -8.11 -4.88
N ALA A 172 -29.68 -8.48 -5.24
CA ALA A 172 -30.33 -8.07 -6.50
C ALA A 172 -30.71 -6.58 -6.59
N HIS A 173 -30.28 -5.74 -5.64
CA HIS A 173 -30.53 -4.31 -5.70
C HIS A 173 -29.62 -3.68 -6.76
N PRO A 174 -30.16 -2.95 -7.77
CA PRO A 174 -29.37 -2.44 -8.90
C PRO A 174 -28.14 -1.60 -8.50
N LEU A 175 -28.26 -0.78 -7.45
CA LEU A 175 -27.11 -0.01 -6.93
C LEU A 175 -26.02 -0.91 -6.31
N HIS A 176 -26.39 -2.00 -5.64
CA HIS A 176 -25.42 -2.86 -4.96
C HIS A 176 -24.67 -3.72 -5.98
N GLU A 177 -25.38 -4.21 -7.00
CA GLU A 177 -24.79 -4.90 -8.14
C GLU A 177 -23.86 -3.96 -8.93
N ALA A 178 -24.27 -2.71 -9.18
CA ALA A 178 -23.42 -1.72 -9.81
C ALA A 178 -22.15 -1.45 -8.99
N ALA A 179 -22.25 -1.44 -7.65
CA ALA A 179 -21.11 -1.22 -6.76
C ALA A 179 -20.12 -2.37 -6.86
N GLU A 180 -20.62 -3.61 -6.86
CA GLU A 180 -19.78 -4.79 -7.02
C GLU A 180 -19.12 -4.84 -8.41
N ARG A 181 -19.87 -4.55 -9.48
CA ARG A 181 -19.32 -4.50 -10.83
C ARG A 181 -18.17 -3.49 -10.92
N ARG A 182 -18.36 -2.30 -10.36
CA ARG A 182 -17.33 -1.25 -10.35
C ARG A 182 -16.10 -1.66 -9.54
N HIS A 183 -16.29 -2.33 -8.41
CA HIS A 183 -15.19 -2.90 -7.63
C HIS A 183 -14.37 -3.92 -8.44
N VAL A 184 -15.03 -4.85 -9.13
CA VAL A 184 -14.37 -5.86 -9.98
C VAL A 184 -13.61 -5.21 -11.14
N GLU A 185 -14.21 -4.23 -11.82
CA GLU A 185 -13.57 -3.48 -12.90
C GLU A 185 -12.30 -2.75 -12.44
N ARG A 186 -12.35 -2.11 -11.27
CA ARG A 186 -11.18 -1.44 -10.66
C ARG A 186 -10.04 -2.43 -10.44
N GLY A 187 -10.34 -3.59 -9.86
CA GLY A 187 -9.35 -4.65 -9.65
C GLY A 187 -8.69 -5.09 -10.96
N GLN A 188 -9.48 -5.31 -12.01
CA GLN A 188 -8.97 -5.70 -13.34
C GLN A 188 -8.11 -4.61 -14.01
N ALA A 189 -8.48 -3.33 -13.86
CA ALA A 189 -7.75 -2.21 -14.45
C ALA A 189 -6.31 -2.09 -13.94
N HIS A 190 -6.06 -2.41 -12.65
CA HIS A 190 -4.72 -2.43 -12.06
C HIS A 190 -3.81 -3.46 -12.74
N PHE A 191 -4.30 -4.68 -12.99
CA PHE A 191 -3.53 -5.71 -13.69
C PHE A 191 -3.24 -5.29 -15.15
N GLN A 192 -4.21 -4.70 -15.83
CA GLN A 192 -4.03 -4.18 -17.19
C GLN A 192 -2.99 -3.05 -17.24
N LEU A 193 -2.94 -2.18 -16.23
CA LEU A 193 -1.92 -1.15 -16.11
C LEU A 193 -0.54 -1.75 -15.84
N LYS A 194 -0.41 -2.70 -14.89
CA LYS A 194 0.85 -3.41 -14.61
C LYS A 194 1.43 -4.05 -15.88
N HIS A 195 0.60 -4.77 -16.63
CA HIS A 195 1.02 -5.42 -17.89
C HIS A 195 1.39 -4.41 -18.99
N ARG A 196 0.74 -3.23 -19.04
CA ARG A 196 1.13 -2.14 -19.94
C ARG A 196 2.50 -1.56 -19.57
N LEU A 197 2.73 -1.29 -18.30
CA LEU A 197 4.00 -0.74 -17.80
C LEU A 197 5.16 -1.73 -17.96
N GLN A 198 4.92 -3.03 -17.77
CA GLN A 198 5.91 -4.09 -18.04
C GLN A 198 6.30 -4.13 -19.51
N ARG A 199 5.33 -4.09 -20.43
CA ARG A 199 5.62 -4.05 -21.88
C ARG A 199 6.37 -2.80 -22.32
N GLN A 200 6.15 -1.68 -21.64
CA GLN A 200 6.87 -0.43 -21.90
C GLN A 200 8.26 -0.39 -21.25
N GLY A 201 8.65 -1.41 -20.48
CA GLY A 201 9.92 -1.44 -19.77
C GLY A 201 10.04 -0.41 -18.64
N VAL A 202 8.91 0.18 -18.21
CA VAL A 202 8.85 1.23 -17.16
C VAL A 202 8.54 0.62 -15.79
N ALA A 203 7.92 -0.56 -15.75
CA ALA A 203 7.77 -1.32 -14.52
C ALA A 203 9.05 -2.12 -14.24
N HIS A 204 9.93 -1.54 -13.41
CA HIS A 204 10.80 -2.36 -12.57
C HIS A 204 10.03 -2.68 -11.28
N PRO A 205 9.40 -3.86 -11.13
CA PRO A 205 9.18 -4.36 -9.79
C PRO A 205 10.57 -4.45 -9.12
N ASN A 206 10.62 -4.31 -7.80
CA ASN A 206 11.81 -4.06 -6.98
C ASN A 206 12.96 -5.10 -7.08
N ASP A 207 12.94 -6.00 -8.06
CA ASP A 207 14.06 -6.86 -8.44
C ASP A 207 15.03 -6.08 -9.34
N SER A 208 16.20 -5.77 -8.78
CA SER A 208 17.26 -5.00 -9.43
C SER A 208 17.94 -5.71 -10.61
N MET A 209 17.41 -6.84 -11.09
CA MET A 209 17.96 -7.59 -12.23
C MET A 209 16.83 -8.27 -13.03
N HIS A 210 16.96 -8.26 -14.37
CA HIS A 210 15.99 -8.83 -15.30
C HIS A 210 15.87 -10.36 -15.14
N VAL A 211 14.86 -10.81 -14.40
CA VAL A 211 14.49 -12.22 -14.30
C VAL A 211 13.56 -12.57 -15.45
N VAL A 212 13.84 -13.67 -16.16
CA VAL A 212 12.86 -14.30 -17.03
C VAL A 212 11.80 -14.90 -16.12
N SER A 213 10.67 -14.21 -15.96
CA SER A 213 9.59 -14.64 -15.07
C SER A 213 9.04 -15.98 -15.54
N THR A 214 9.26 -17.04 -14.73
CA THR A 214 8.31 -18.15 -14.66
C THR A 214 7.11 -17.67 -13.87
N ASP A 215 5.91 -18.09 -14.31
CA ASP A 215 4.59 -17.65 -13.86
C ASP A 215 4.32 -17.88 -12.36
N ASP A 216 4.98 -17.15 -11.48
CA ASP A 216 4.61 -17.07 -10.07
C ASP A 216 3.56 -15.97 -9.92
N ALA A 217 2.34 -16.40 -9.62
CA ALA A 217 1.19 -15.56 -9.38
C ALA A 217 1.47 -14.62 -8.19
N GLU A 218 1.81 -13.37 -8.51
CA GLU A 218 1.87 -12.27 -7.55
C GLU A 218 0.53 -12.18 -6.79
N PRO A 219 0.56 -11.96 -5.45
CA PRO A 219 -0.66 -11.87 -4.68
C PRO A 219 -1.50 -10.71 -5.19
N ASP A 220 -2.78 -11.01 -5.43
CA ASP A 220 -3.80 -10.05 -5.87
C ASP A 220 -3.70 -8.77 -5.02
N ALA A 221 -3.46 -7.63 -5.70
CA ALA A 221 -3.65 -6.32 -5.12
C ALA A 221 -5.16 -6.08 -4.94
N ASP A 222 -5.77 -6.83 -4.03
CA ASP A 222 -7.13 -6.55 -3.58
C ASP A 222 -7.12 -5.16 -2.96
N ASP A 223 -7.98 -4.30 -3.49
CA ASP A 223 -8.31 -3.00 -2.93
C ASP A 223 -8.85 -3.21 -1.52
N ASN A 224 -7.99 -2.96 -0.54
CA ASN A 224 -8.16 -3.33 0.86
C ASN A 224 -9.00 -2.26 1.57
N GLY A 225 -10.11 -2.68 2.20
CA GLY A 225 -10.92 -1.82 3.08
C GLY A 225 -12.32 -1.49 2.59
N ASP A 226 -12.96 -0.59 3.34
CA ASP A 226 -14.28 -0.03 3.03
C ASP A 226 -14.21 0.86 1.78
N GLN A 227 -15.13 0.69 0.84
CA GLN A 227 -15.21 1.49 -0.38
C GLN A 227 -16.43 2.40 -0.33
N GLU A 228 -16.24 3.69 -0.62
CA GLU A 228 -17.31 4.65 -0.79
C GLU A 228 -17.60 4.88 -2.28
N PHE A 229 -18.86 4.77 -2.66
CA PHE A 229 -19.36 5.05 -4.00
C PHE A 229 -20.29 6.26 -3.94
N ILE A 230 -20.07 7.24 -4.83
CA ILE A 230 -20.97 8.39 -4.97
C ILE A 230 -22.17 7.97 -5.83
N ILE A 231 -23.37 8.31 -5.39
CA ILE A 231 -24.62 8.08 -6.10
C ILE A 231 -25.08 9.39 -6.74
N ASP A 232 -25.14 9.42 -8.05
CA ASP A 232 -25.69 10.52 -8.84
C ASP A 232 -26.89 10.01 -9.66
N GLY A 233 -28.07 10.60 -9.46
CA GLY A 233 -29.26 10.24 -10.23
C GLY A 233 -29.74 8.79 -10.08
N GLY A 234 -29.43 8.13 -8.96
CA GLY A 234 -29.79 6.73 -8.73
C GLY A 234 -28.87 5.72 -9.42
N GLN A 235 -27.69 6.15 -9.87
CA GLN A 235 -26.62 5.30 -10.37
C GLN A 235 -25.31 5.62 -9.66
N ILE A 236 -24.35 4.70 -9.71
CA ILE A 236 -23.00 4.95 -9.20
C ILE A 236 -22.26 5.83 -10.19
N ALA A 237 -21.80 6.98 -9.71
CA ALA A 237 -21.04 7.93 -10.49
C ALA A 237 -19.69 7.33 -10.96
N PRO A 238 -19.21 7.68 -12.16
CA PRO A 238 -17.83 7.42 -12.54
C PRO A 238 -16.91 8.22 -11.60
N GLU A 239 -15.79 7.62 -11.15
CA GLU A 239 -14.74 8.42 -10.50
C GLU A 239 -14.16 9.39 -11.52
N ASP A 240 -14.14 10.67 -11.16
CA ASP A 240 -13.23 11.61 -11.78
C ASP A 240 -11.81 11.10 -11.53
N THR A 241 -11.05 11.01 -12.62
CA THR A 241 -9.63 10.64 -12.56
C THR A 241 -8.92 11.78 -11.82
N HIS A 242 -8.73 11.66 -10.51
CA HIS A 242 -7.86 12.56 -9.77
C HIS A 242 -6.46 12.40 -10.35
N THR A 243 -6.07 13.30 -11.23
CA THR A 243 -4.66 13.58 -11.48
C THR A 243 -4.00 13.83 -10.13
N PRO A 244 -2.84 13.24 -9.83
CA PRO A 244 -2.16 13.54 -8.58
C PRO A 244 -1.99 15.05 -8.50
N THR A 245 -2.54 15.64 -7.45
CA THR A 245 -2.24 17.03 -7.07
C THR A 245 -0.73 17.10 -6.96
N THR A 246 -0.08 17.71 -7.95
CA THR A 246 1.28 18.20 -7.79
C THR A 246 1.20 19.25 -6.71
N ASP A 247 1.55 18.88 -5.48
CA ASP A 247 1.86 19.84 -4.44
C ASP A 247 2.83 20.86 -5.04
N ALA A 248 2.41 22.12 -5.00
CA ALA A 248 3.19 23.26 -5.43
C ALA A 248 4.61 23.15 -4.88
N ALA A 249 5.59 23.28 -5.77
CA ALA A 249 6.99 23.40 -5.41
C ALA A 249 7.16 24.53 -4.38
N PRO A 250 7.87 24.30 -3.26
CA PRO A 250 8.17 25.38 -2.33
C PRO A 250 9.14 26.35 -2.98
N ASP A 251 8.75 27.61 -2.92
CA ASP A 251 9.51 28.77 -3.35
C ASP A 251 10.76 28.93 -2.47
N GLY A 252 11.92 29.13 -3.11
CA GLY A 252 13.11 29.73 -2.52
C GLY A 252 14.16 28.80 -1.88
N ALA A 253 15.35 28.76 -2.50
CA ALA A 253 16.61 28.97 -1.77
C ALA A 253 17.80 29.24 -2.71
N TYR A 254 18.26 30.49 -2.66
CA TYR A 254 19.65 30.99 -2.66
C TYR A 254 20.69 30.49 -3.68
N ALA A 255 21.22 31.48 -4.42
CA ALA A 255 22.34 31.43 -5.35
C ALA A 255 23.71 31.15 -4.71
N PRO A 256 24.71 30.75 -5.52
CA PRO A 256 26.10 31.11 -5.30
C PRO A 256 26.57 32.21 -6.29
N ILE A 257 27.47 33.07 -5.80
CA ILE A 257 28.08 34.23 -6.48
C ILE A 257 29.40 33.83 -7.18
N ALA A 258 29.79 34.65 -8.17
CA ALA A 258 31.12 34.88 -8.81
C ALA A 258 31.31 34.19 -10.18
N ASP A 259 31.86 34.79 -11.22
CA ASP A 259 32.51 36.10 -11.42
C ASP A 259 32.63 36.39 -12.95
N ALA A 260 32.85 37.67 -13.29
CA ALA A 260 33.43 38.24 -14.53
C ALA A 260 32.65 38.28 -15.88
N ALA A 261 32.48 39.51 -16.38
CA ALA A 261 32.15 39.94 -17.76
C ALA A 261 33.45 40.03 -18.63
N PRO A 262 33.49 40.52 -19.91
CA PRO A 262 32.46 41.26 -20.66
C PRO A 262 32.40 41.12 -22.22
N GLU A 263 31.46 41.89 -22.80
CA GLU A 263 31.40 42.56 -24.12
C GLU A 263 30.79 41.93 -25.38
N GLY A 264 29.93 42.75 -26.04
CA GLY A 264 29.51 42.66 -27.44
C GLY A 264 28.01 42.95 -27.67
N THR A 265 27.51 44.18 -27.47
CA THR A 265 27.31 45.27 -28.47
C THR A 265 25.99 45.27 -29.30
N HIS A 266 25.37 46.46 -29.28
CA HIS A 266 24.40 47.10 -30.21
C HIS A 266 22.88 46.93 -30.00
N ALA A 267 22.24 48.09 -29.78
CA ALA A 267 20.81 48.44 -29.81
C ALA A 267 20.54 49.32 -31.07
N PRO A 268 19.43 50.10 -31.24
CA PRO A 268 18.01 50.00 -30.83
C PRO A 268 17.00 50.40 -31.97
N THR A 269 15.72 50.60 -31.61
CA THR A 269 14.67 51.50 -32.21
C THR A 269 13.81 50.95 -33.37
N THR A 270 12.53 51.27 -33.63
CA THR A 270 11.60 52.40 -33.28
C THR A 270 10.11 51.99 -33.49
N ASP A 271 9.23 52.57 -32.66
CA ASP A 271 7.89 53.21 -32.88
C ASP A 271 6.74 52.69 -33.78
N ALA A 272 5.53 52.95 -33.21
CA ALA A 272 4.29 53.50 -33.80
C ALA A 272 3.08 52.58 -34.09
N ALA A 273 1.97 52.86 -33.38
CA ALA A 273 0.57 52.60 -33.76
C ALA A 273 0.10 53.63 -34.83
N PRO A 274 -1.09 53.51 -35.49
CA PRO A 274 -2.39 53.83 -34.87
C PRO A 274 -3.65 53.11 -35.43
N GLU A 275 -4.81 53.64 -35.03
CA GLU A 275 -6.19 53.14 -34.89
C GLU A 275 -7.10 52.94 -36.14
N GLY A 276 -8.24 52.28 -35.88
CA GLY A 276 -9.56 52.49 -36.51
C GLY A 276 -10.41 51.19 -36.55
N THR A 277 -11.73 51.11 -36.39
CA THR A 277 -12.81 52.01 -35.94
C THR A 277 -14.14 51.19 -35.90
N HIS A 278 -15.11 51.61 -35.06
CA HIS A 278 -16.58 51.41 -35.11
C HIS A 278 -17.29 50.16 -34.52
N THR A 279 -18.24 50.47 -33.62
CA THR A 279 -19.30 49.69 -32.94
C THR A 279 -20.58 49.53 -33.79
N PRO A 280 -21.56 48.68 -33.41
CA PRO A 280 -22.69 49.19 -32.58
C PRO A 280 -23.28 48.18 -31.54
N THR A 281 -24.05 48.75 -30.62
CA THR A 281 -24.74 48.19 -29.43
C THR A 281 -26.17 47.68 -29.71
N MET A 282 -26.73 46.96 -28.72
CA MET A 282 -28.14 46.53 -28.43
C MET A 282 -28.34 45.02 -28.72
N ASP A 283 -28.85 44.13 -27.85
CA ASP A 283 -29.91 44.21 -26.83
C ASP A 283 -29.71 43.21 -25.66
N ALA A 284 -30.50 43.40 -24.60
CA ALA A 284 -30.48 42.70 -23.31
C ALA A 284 -31.37 41.44 -23.21
N ALA A 285 -31.09 40.66 -22.14
CA ALA A 285 -31.91 39.67 -21.38
C ALA A 285 -31.57 38.17 -21.58
N PRO A 286 -31.81 37.28 -20.58
CA PRO A 286 -32.26 37.51 -19.19
C PRO A 286 -31.32 36.92 -18.11
N GLU A 287 -31.57 37.36 -16.86
CA GLU A 287 -30.98 36.84 -15.63
C GLU A 287 -31.25 35.33 -15.47
N GLY A 288 -30.17 34.56 -15.34
CA GLY A 288 -30.24 33.16 -14.95
C GLY A 288 -30.62 33.03 -13.48
N THR A 289 -31.75 32.39 -13.23
CA THR A 289 -32.22 32.01 -11.90
C THR A 289 -31.18 31.08 -11.24
N HIS A 290 -30.42 31.60 -10.28
CA HIS A 290 -29.60 30.77 -9.41
C HIS A 290 -30.50 30.01 -8.44
N THR A 291 -30.74 28.72 -8.71
CA THR A 291 -31.21 27.77 -7.69
C THR A 291 -29.97 27.14 -7.02
N PRO A 292 -29.71 27.37 -5.72
CA PRO A 292 -28.73 26.58 -5.00
C PRO A 292 -29.43 25.32 -4.50
N THR A 293 -29.34 24.22 -5.25
CA THR A 293 -29.56 22.88 -4.68
C THR A 293 -28.20 22.24 -4.50
N THR A 294 -27.58 22.50 -3.35
CA THR A 294 -26.53 21.63 -2.83
C THR A 294 -27.19 20.49 -2.08
N ASP A 295 -27.71 19.50 -2.81
CA ASP A 295 -27.88 18.17 -2.22
C ASP A 295 -26.47 17.57 -2.12
N ALA A 296 -26.02 17.28 -0.90
CA ALA A 296 -24.77 16.57 -0.71
C ALA A 296 -24.86 15.23 -1.47
N PRO A 297 -23.82 14.82 -2.22
CA PRO A 297 -23.84 13.57 -2.97
C PRO A 297 -24.14 12.41 -2.02
N GLN A 298 -25.14 11.60 -2.35
CA GLN A 298 -25.46 10.41 -1.56
C GLN A 298 -24.29 9.42 -1.68
N LYS A 299 -23.86 8.86 -0.56
CA LYS A 299 -22.73 7.91 -0.51
C LYS A 299 -23.22 6.51 -0.17
N LEU A 300 -22.75 5.52 -0.92
CA LEU A 300 -22.94 4.10 -0.65
C LEU A 300 -21.62 3.51 -0.13
N LYS A 301 -21.64 2.92 1.06
CA LYS A 301 -20.45 2.27 1.64
C LYS A 301 -20.51 0.76 1.45
N ALA A 302 -19.44 0.16 0.93
CA ALA A 302 -19.35 -1.28 0.68
C ALA A 302 -18.09 -1.89 1.31
N GLN A 303 -18.20 -3.15 1.70
CA GLN A 303 -17.13 -3.97 2.27
C GLN A 303 -16.80 -5.13 1.34
N PHE A 304 -16.55 -4.87 0.06
CA PHE A 304 -16.21 -5.94 -0.89
C PHE A 304 -14.84 -6.55 -0.62
N GLY A 305 -13.87 -5.73 -0.17
CA GLY A 305 -12.50 -6.14 0.10
C GLY A 305 -12.29 -6.80 1.46
N ARG A 306 -11.04 -7.22 1.69
CA ARG A 306 -10.54 -7.66 3.00
C ARG A 306 -10.18 -6.44 3.84
N ILE A 307 -10.22 -6.57 5.16
CA ILE A 307 -9.66 -5.54 6.06
C ILE A 307 -8.21 -5.95 6.37
N PRO A 308 -7.21 -5.13 6.01
CA PRO A 308 -5.84 -5.35 6.44
C PRO A 308 -5.70 -4.98 7.93
N THR A 309 -4.89 -5.73 8.68
CA THR A 309 -4.44 -5.35 10.02
C THR A 309 -3.45 -4.19 9.98
#